data_AF-D0N056-F1
#
_entry.id   AF-D0N056-F1
#
_cell.length_a   1.000
_cell.length_b   1.000
_cell.length_c   1.000
_cell.angle_alpha   90.00
_cell.angle_beta   90.00
_cell.angle_gamma   90.00
#
_symmetry.space_group_name_H-M   'P 1'
#
loop_
_entity.id
_entity.type
_entity.pdbx_description
1 polymer ?
#
loop_
_entity_poly.entity_id
_entity_poly.type
_entity_poly.pdbx_seq_one_letter_code
_entity_poly.pdbx_strand_id
1 'polypeptide(L)'
;MRGLALWRAGSAQASQMRRYLSVAAKAKAVSRVRGTRDLLVDDTQQHREVLDVLKCTVDRYGFRAIQTPLLEYTDLFSRSLGDGSDIVMKEMYTFKDNSGKSVTLRPEGTAGIMRALVSNNLMFSLPHKVSYSGSMFRYERPQRGRYREFQQFGVEFVGSTGPSVDTEVIAMAADALDALGIKHKVVLELNSLGDGER
;
A
#
# COMPACT_ATOMS: atom_id res chain seq x y z
N MET A 1 -3.61 27.57 48.17
CA MET A 1 -3.96 28.77 47.39
C MET A 1 -2.98 28.97 46.23
N ARG A 2 -3.30 28.46 45.04
CA ARG A 2 -2.75 28.93 43.76
C ARG A 2 -3.88 28.83 42.75
N GLY A 3 -4.29 29.98 42.21
CA GLY A 3 -5.53 30.16 41.47
C GLY A 3 -5.53 29.45 40.11
N LEU A 4 -6.63 28.77 39.82
CA LEU A 4 -7.02 28.41 38.46
C LEU A 4 -7.29 29.71 37.69
N ALA A 5 -6.39 30.06 36.78
CA ALA A 5 -6.65 31.10 35.79
C ALA A 5 -7.69 30.55 34.79
N LEU A 6 -8.97 30.87 35.01
CA LEU A 6 -10.01 30.69 34.00
C LEU A 6 -9.65 31.55 32.78
N TRP A 7 -9.24 30.90 31.69
CA TRP A 7 -9.23 31.50 30.37
C TRP A 7 -10.67 31.92 30.02
N ARG A 8 -10.95 33.23 30.09
CA ARG A 8 -12.15 33.81 29.46
C ARG A 8 -11.94 33.78 27.95
N ALA A 9 -12.36 32.69 27.30
CA ALA A 9 -12.50 32.69 25.85
C ALA A 9 -13.42 33.85 25.46
N GLY A 10 -12.95 34.74 24.60
CA GLY A 10 -13.72 35.90 24.15
C GLY A 10 -15.06 35.45 23.55
N SER A 11 -16.12 36.24 23.76
CA SER A 11 -17.49 35.95 23.30
C SER A 11 -17.60 35.57 21.82
N ALA A 12 -16.66 36.05 20.98
CA ALA A 12 -16.52 35.67 19.59
C ALA A 12 -16.09 34.20 19.38
N GLN A 13 -15.09 33.69 20.12
CA GLN A 13 -14.67 32.28 20.03
C GLN A 13 -15.76 31.33 20.52
N ALA A 14 -16.49 31.71 21.56
CA ALA A 14 -17.62 30.92 22.06
C ALA A 14 -18.80 30.90 21.07
N SER A 15 -19.07 31.98 20.35
CA SER A 15 -20.13 32.02 19.33
C SER A 15 -19.74 31.22 18.08
N GLN A 16 -18.46 31.29 17.68
CA GLN A 16 -17.91 30.55 16.56
C GLN A 16 -17.90 29.03 16.85
N MET A 17 -17.50 28.62 18.06
CA MET A 17 -17.57 27.23 18.51
C MET A 17 -19.01 26.69 18.52
N ARG A 18 -19.98 27.47 19.02
CA ARG A 18 -21.41 27.09 18.97
C ARG A 18 -21.91 26.96 17.53
N ARG A 19 -21.47 27.84 16.63
CA ARG A 19 -21.81 27.77 15.21
C ARG A 19 -21.23 26.50 14.57
N TYR A 20 -19.97 26.17 14.83
CA TYR A 20 -19.33 24.93 14.38
C TYR A 20 -20.07 23.68 14.88
N LEU A 21 -20.38 23.63 16.17
CA LEU A 21 -21.14 22.53 16.78
C LEU A 21 -22.56 22.41 16.20
N SER A 22 -23.24 23.52 15.91
CA SER A 22 -24.58 23.52 15.31
C SER A 22 -24.60 23.05 13.85
N VAL A 23 -23.54 23.33 13.09
CA VAL A 23 -23.36 22.84 11.71
C VAL A 23 -23.02 21.34 11.74
N ALA A 24 -22.14 20.93 12.65
CA ALA A 24 -21.79 19.52 12.86
C ALA A 24 -23.00 18.68 13.29
N ALA A 25 -23.88 19.21 14.14
CA ALA A 25 -25.09 18.52 14.59
C ALA A 25 -26.16 18.37 13.50
N LYS A 26 -26.15 19.22 12.46
CA LYS A 26 -27.08 19.15 11.31
C LYS A 26 -26.54 18.33 10.14
N ALA A 27 -25.23 18.11 10.08
CA ALA A 27 -24.64 17.24 9.08
C ALA A 27 -24.94 15.78 9.43
N LYS A 28 -25.58 15.03 8.52
CA LYS A 28 -25.67 13.58 8.64
C LYS A 28 -24.23 13.05 8.62
N ALA A 29 -23.76 12.53 9.76
CA ALA A 29 -22.41 12.01 9.88
C ALA A 29 -22.19 10.90 8.84
N VAL A 30 -21.38 11.19 7.83
CA VAL A 30 -20.98 10.22 6.81
C VAL A 30 -19.86 9.38 7.41
N SER A 31 -20.07 8.07 7.51
CA SER A 31 -19.05 7.14 7.98
C SER A 31 -18.13 6.69 6.86
N ARG A 32 -16.87 6.40 7.17
CA ARG A 32 -15.94 5.71 6.26
C ARG A 32 -16.51 4.36 5.80
N VAL A 33 -16.04 3.90 4.64
CA VAL A 33 -16.34 2.56 4.12
C VAL A 33 -15.78 1.51 5.09
N ARG A 34 -16.58 0.49 5.41
CA ARG A 34 -16.12 -0.60 6.28
C ARG A 34 -14.86 -1.25 5.70
N GLY A 35 -13.81 -1.34 6.52
CA GLY A 35 -12.52 -1.93 6.15
C GLY A 35 -11.50 -0.97 5.57
N THR A 36 -11.82 0.32 5.36
CA THR A 36 -10.82 1.38 5.12
C THR A 36 -10.46 2.06 6.44
N ARG A 37 -9.43 2.90 6.53
CA ARG A 37 -9.05 3.62 7.75
C ARG A 37 -8.54 5.03 7.47
N ASP A 38 -8.88 5.95 8.35
CA ASP A 38 -8.22 7.26 8.40
C ASP A 38 -6.93 7.09 9.20
N LEU A 39 -5.79 7.51 8.64
CA LEU A 39 -4.58 7.73 9.42
C LEU A 39 -4.62 9.18 9.90
N LEU A 40 -4.67 9.38 11.21
CA LEU A 40 -4.65 10.72 11.78
C LEU A 40 -3.20 11.25 11.82
N VAL A 41 -2.99 12.44 12.36
CA VAL A 41 -1.69 13.14 12.28
C VAL A 41 -0.54 12.27 12.81
N ASP A 42 -0.68 11.74 14.01
CA ASP A 42 0.37 10.94 14.66
C ASP A 42 0.60 9.61 13.91
N ASP A 43 -0.48 8.93 13.50
CA ASP A 43 -0.41 7.69 12.72
C ASP A 43 0.28 7.93 11.36
N THR A 44 0.02 9.08 10.74
CA THR A 44 0.60 9.47 9.46
C THR A 44 2.10 9.74 9.60
N GLN A 45 2.52 10.38 10.70
CA GLN A 45 3.95 10.60 10.97
C GLN A 45 4.68 9.27 11.16
N GLN A 46 4.15 8.38 12.00
CA GLN A 46 4.72 7.05 12.20
C GLN A 46 4.78 6.25 10.89
N HIS A 47 3.72 6.34 10.06
CA HIS A 47 3.71 5.68 8.76
C HIS A 47 4.80 6.21 7.82
N ARG A 48 5.02 7.54 7.80
CA ARG A 48 6.09 8.16 7.02
C ARG A 48 7.47 7.71 7.49
N GLU A 49 7.71 7.69 8.80
CA GLU A 49 8.99 7.24 9.36
C GLU A 49 9.34 5.82 8.92
N VAL A 50 8.37 4.90 8.96
CA VAL A 50 8.54 3.53 8.45
C VAL A 50 8.90 3.55 6.95
N LEU A 51 8.17 4.31 6.14
CA LEU A 51 8.43 4.40 4.70
C LEU A 51 9.82 4.98 4.40
N ASP A 52 10.28 5.96 5.17
CA ASP A 52 11.58 6.59 4.96
C ASP A 52 12.74 5.63 5.28
N VAL A 53 12.61 4.82 6.33
CA VAL A 53 13.58 3.74 6.64
C VAL A 53 13.62 2.69 5.53
N LEU A 54 12.44 2.27 5.03
CA LEU A 54 12.34 1.31 3.93
C LEU A 54 12.98 1.87 2.65
N LYS A 55 12.66 3.11 2.27
CA LYS A 55 13.25 3.79 1.10
C LYS A 55 14.76 3.89 1.20
N CYS A 56 15.27 4.40 2.32
CA CYS A 56 16.70 4.53 2.54
C CYS A 56 17.41 3.17 2.42
N THR A 57 16.78 2.10 2.91
CA THR A 57 17.34 0.76 2.79
C THR A 57 17.39 0.29 1.34
N VAL A 58 16.27 0.31 0.61
CA VAL A 58 16.25 -0.20 -0.77
C VAL A 58 17.10 0.65 -1.73
N ASP A 59 17.22 1.96 -1.47
CA ASP A 59 18.04 2.85 -2.28
C ASP A 59 19.54 2.47 -2.24
N ARG A 60 20.01 1.97 -1.09
CA ARG A 60 21.39 1.44 -0.92
C ARG A 60 21.64 0.17 -1.73
N TYR A 61 20.58 -0.61 -2.00
CA TYR A 61 20.62 -1.79 -2.88
C TYR A 61 20.42 -1.43 -4.36
N GLY A 62 20.29 -0.14 -4.69
CA GLY A 62 20.14 0.35 -6.06
C GLY A 62 18.71 0.28 -6.60
N PHE A 63 17.71 -0.04 -5.76
CA PHE A 63 16.32 0.07 -6.16
C PHE A 63 15.92 1.55 -6.32
N ARG A 64 15.01 1.83 -7.25
CA ARG A 64 14.50 3.18 -7.51
C ARG A 64 12.99 3.20 -7.53
N ALA A 65 12.41 4.27 -7.01
CA ALA A 65 10.96 4.38 -6.90
C ALA A 65 10.29 4.40 -8.29
N ILE A 66 9.23 3.61 -8.44
CA ILE A 66 8.27 3.66 -9.55
C ILE A 66 6.86 3.81 -9.00
N GLN A 67 6.00 4.51 -9.73
CA GLN A 67 4.59 4.66 -9.39
C GLN A 67 3.72 4.22 -10.56
N THR A 68 2.70 3.41 -10.26
CA THR A 68 1.71 2.91 -11.21
C THR A 68 0.32 3.38 -10.80
N PRO A 69 -0.65 3.47 -11.74
CA PRO A 69 -2.04 3.78 -11.43
C PRO A 69 -2.63 2.84 -10.37
N LEU A 70 -3.57 3.36 -9.57
CA LEU A 70 -4.37 2.55 -8.65
C LEU A 70 -5.47 1.77 -9.36
N LEU A 71 -5.86 2.22 -10.55
CA LEU A 71 -6.95 1.67 -11.35
C LEU A 71 -6.37 1.15 -12.66
N GLU A 72 -6.60 -0.13 -12.94
CA GLU A 72 -6.11 -0.80 -14.15
C GLU A 72 -7.26 -1.53 -14.85
N TYR A 73 -7.06 -1.94 -16.10
CA TYR A 73 -7.98 -2.87 -16.74
C TYR A 73 -8.02 -4.19 -15.99
N THR A 74 -9.22 -4.74 -15.82
CA THR A 74 -9.43 -5.98 -15.05
C THR A 74 -8.61 -7.15 -15.60
N ASP A 75 -8.50 -7.22 -16.93
CA ASP A 75 -7.72 -8.22 -17.66
C ASP A 75 -6.25 -8.30 -17.25
N LEU A 76 -5.68 -7.22 -16.69
CA LEU A 76 -4.31 -7.24 -16.20
C LEU A 76 -4.17 -8.24 -15.05
N PHE A 77 -5.10 -8.22 -14.10
CA PHE A 77 -5.02 -9.01 -12.86
C PHE A 77 -5.54 -10.44 -13.04
N SER A 78 -6.57 -10.65 -13.86
CA SER A 78 -7.06 -12.00 -14.14
C SER A 78 -5.98 -12.87 -14.79
N ARG A 79 -5.20 -12.30 -15.72
CA ARG A 79 -4.10 -13.00 -16.39
C ARG A 79 -2.89 -13.22 -15.48
N SER A 80 -2.54 -12.26 -14.62
CA SER A 80 -1.31 -12.31 -13.83
C SER A 80 -1.41 -13.15 -12.56
N LEU A 81 -2.55 -13.10 -11.86
CA LEU A 81 -2.75 -13.80 -10.60
C LEU A 81 -3.34 -15.21 -10.78
N GLY A 82 -3.77 -15.54 -12.00
CA GLY A 82 -4.44 -16.79 -12.34
C GLY A 82 -5.90 -16.81 -11.90
N ASP A 83 -6.75 -17.34 -12.77
CA ASP A 83 -8.20 -17.43 -12.58
C ASP A 83 -8.61 -18.24 -11.33
N GLY A 84 -7.71 -19.10 -10.82
CA GLY A 84 -7.97 -19.91 -9.63
C GLY A 84 -7.66 -19.25 -8.29
N SER A 85 -7.06 -18.05 -8.27
CA SER A 85 -6.70 -17.38 -7.01
C SER A 85 -7.93 -16.79 -6.31
N ASP A 86 -7.98 -16.87 -4.97
CA ASP A 86 -9.07 -16.25 -4.18
C ASP A 86 -9.15 -14.74 -4.44
N ILE A 87 -8.01 -14.09 -4.71
CA ILE A 87 -7.94 -12.67 -5.05
C ILE A 87 -8.78 -12.39 -6.31
N VAL A 88 -8.50 -13.09 -7.41
CA VAL A 88 -9.20 -12.92 -8.69
C VAL A 88 -10.67 -13.32 -8.56
N MET A 89 -10.95 -14.40 -7.83
CA MET A 89 -12.30 -14.97 -7.78
C MET A 89 -13.27 -14.18 -6.91
N LYS A 90 -12.81 -13.57 -5.80
CA LYS A 90 -13.73 -13.05 -4.77
C LYS A 90 -13.32 -11.71 -4.16
N GLU A 91 -12.08 -11.25 -4.35
CA GLU A 91 -11.55 -10.12 -3.59
C GLU A 91 -11.28 -8.87 -4.44
N MET A 92 -11.39 -8.90 -5.77
CA MET A 92 -11.16 -7.70 -6.58
C MET A 92 -12.29 -6.67 -6.46
N TYR A 93 -11.91 -5.39 -6.31
CA TYR A 93 -12.82 -4.25 -6.45
C TYR A 93 -12.96 -3.88 -7.94
N THR A 94 -13.83 -4.61 -8.64
CA THR A 94 -14.08 -4.44 -10.07
C THR A 94 -15.38 -3.68 -10.34
N PHE A 95 -15.34 -2.74 -11.29
CA PHE A 95 -16.51 -2.00 -11.74
C PHE A 95 -16.38 -1.59 -13.21
N LYS A 96 -17.49 -1.10 -13.78
CA LYS A 96 -17.51 -0.52 -15.13
C LYS A 96 -17.21 0.96 -15.05
N ASP A 97 -16.24 1.44 -15.83
CA ASP A 97 -16.04 2.88 -16.01
C ASP A 97 -17.17 3.48 -16.86
N ASN A 98 -17.16 4.81 -17.02
CA ASN A 98 -18.19 5.51 -17.81
C ASN A 98 -18.19 5.13 -19.30
N SER A 99 -17.14 4.46 -19.80
CA SER A 99 -17.06 3.93 -21.17
C SER A 99 -17.51 2.47 -21.28
N GLY A 100 -17.95 1.85 -20.19
CA GLY A 100 -18.36 0.44 -20.14
C GLY A 100 -17.19 -0.55 -20.05
N LYS A 101 -15.95 -0.08 -19.89
CA LYS A 101 -14.77 -0.94 -19.74
C LYS A 101 -14.67 -1.47 -18.31
N SER A 102 -14.20 -2.72 -18.16
CA SER A 102 -14.00 -3.33 -16.84
C SER A 102 -12.69 -2.87 -16.24
N VAL A 103 -12.76 -2.14 -15.14
CA VAL A 103 -11.60 -1.63 -14.40
C VAL A 103 -11.60 -2.16 -12.98
N THR A 104 -10.42 -2.31 -12.41
CA THR A 104 -10.23 -2.87 -11.07
C THR A 104 -9.25 -2.02 -10.28
N LEU A 105 -9.59 -1.71 -9.03
CA LEU A 105 -8.62 -1.15 -8.09
C LEU A 105 -7.57 -2.21 -7.77
N ARG A 106 -6.30 -1.85 -7.89
CA ARG A 106 -5.19 -2.81 -7.83
C ARG A 106 -5.19 -3.61 -6.50
N PRO A 107 -5.18 -4.95 -6.54
CA PRO A 107 -5.06 -5.79 -5.34
C PRO A 107 -3.60 -6.04 -4.92
N GLU A 108 -2.64 -5.70 -5.79
CA GLU A 108 -1.19 -5.82 -5.61
C GLU A 108 -0.44 -4.88 -6.60
N GLY A 109 0.88 -4.76 -6.49
CA GLY A 109 1.69 -3.80 -7.26
C GLY A 109 2.48 -4.37 -8.45
N THR A 110 2.86 -5.65 -8.38
CA THR A 110 3.69 -6.36 -9.36
C THR A 110 3.08 -6.33 -10.77
N ALA A 111 1.80 -6.67 -10.95
CA ALA A 111 1.21 -6.69 -12.31
C ALA A 111 1.20 -5.29 -12.94
N GLY A 112 0.89 -4.26 -12.15
CA GLY A 112 0.94 -2.87 -12.59
C GLY A 112 2.34 -2.42 -13.00
N ILE A 113 3.38 -2.90 -12.31
CA ILE A 113 4.79 -2.61 -12.63
C ILE A 113 5.19 -3.32 -13.91
N MET A 114 4.92 -4.62 -14.04
CA MET A 114 5.22 -5.36 -15.27
C MET A 114 4.52 -4.74 -16.48
N ARG A 115 3.24 -4.36 -16.35
CA ARG A 115 2.50 -3.62 -17.37
C ARG A 115 3.19 -2.30 -17.72
N ALA A 116 3.68 -1.55 -16.73
CA ALA A 116 4.38 -0.29 -16.97
C ALA A 116 5.72 -0.48 -17.70
N LEU A 117 6.50 -1.49 -17.33
CA LEU A 117 7.75 -1.81 -18.00
C LEU A 117 7.51 -2.20 -19.46
N VAL A 118 6.50 -3.03 -19.73
CA VAL A 118 6.14 -3.43 -21.10
C VAL A 118 5.59 -2.25 -21.90
N SER A 119 4.61 -1.51 -21.38
CA SER A 119 3.92 -0.44 -22.12
C SER A 119 4.82 0.75 -22.44
N ASN A 120 5.86 0.99 -21.63
CA ASN A 120 6.83 2.06 -21.86
C ASN A 120 8.11 1.54 -22.53
N ASN A 121 8.07 0.33 -23.10
CA ASN A 121 9.19 -0.30 -23.78
C ASN A 121 10.44 -0.46 -22.90
N LEU A 122 10.35 -0.45 -21.57
CA LEU A 122 11.54 -0.53 -20.70
C LEU A 122 12.16 -1.92 -20.66
N MET A 123 11.51 -2.93 -21.23
CA MET A 123 12.00 -4.32 -21.31
C MET A 123 13.33 -4.48 -22.09
N PHE A 124 13.70 -3.56 -22.98
CA PHE A 124 15.01 -3.63 -23.67
C PHE A 124 16.19 -3.20 -22.79
N SER A 125 15.93 -2.57 -21.65
CA SER A 125 16.94 -1.95 -20.77
C SER A 125 17.10 -2.68 -19.44
N LEU A 126 16.82 -3.99 -19.43
CA LEU A 126 16.97 -4.84 -18.26
C LEU A 126 18.46 -4.96 -17.83
N PRO A 127 18.73 -5.20 -16.53
CA PRO A 127 17.73 -5.41 -15.47
C PRO A 127 17.21 -4.11 -14.84
N HIS A 128 16.01 -4.19 -14.26
CA HIS A 128 15.39 -3.10 -13.47
C HIS A 128 15.28 -3.50 -12.01
N LYS A 129 15.73 -2.62 -11.11
CA LYS A 129 15.46 -2.69 -9.66
C LYS A 129 14.53 -1.55 -9.29
N VAL A 130 13.27 -1.84 -9.05
CA VAL A 130 12.27 -0.82 -8.72
C VAL A 130 11.62 -1.07 -7.37
N SER A 131 11.29 0.00 -6.66
CA SER A 131 10.53 -0.03 -5.41
C SER A 131 9.23 0.75 -5.57
N TYR A 132 8.22 0.42 -4.78
CA TYR A 132 6.94 1.10 -4.80
C TYR A 132 6.32 1.16 -3.41
N SER A 133 5.47 2.15 -3.20
CA SER A 133 4.64 2.25 -2.01
C SER A 133 3.26 2.81 -2.35
N GLY A 134 2.19 2.26 -1.77
CA GLY A 134 0.86 2.87 -1.86
C GLY A 134 -0.29 1.92 -1.56
N SER A 135 -1.52 2.43 -1.77
CA SER A 135 -2.76 1.70 -1.50
C SER A 135 -2.92 0.49 -2.41
N MET A 136 -3.46 -0.58 -1.84
CA MET A 136 -3.95 -1.80 -2.48
C MET A 136 -5.34 -2.11 -1.94
N PHE A 137 -6.17 -2.78 -2.75
CA PHE A 137 -7.58 -2.99 -2.43
C PHE A 137 -7.97 -4.45 -2.60
N ARG A 138 -8.49 -5.06 -1.53
CA ARG A 138 -9.02 -6.44 -1.55
C ARG A 138 -10.32 -6.52 -0.74
N TYR A 139 -11.37 -7.10 -1.30
CA TYR A 139 -12.69 -7.26 -0.68
C TYR A 139 -12.66 -8.38 0.37
N GLU A 140 -11.77 -8.27 1.34
CA GLU A 140 -11.63 -9.23 2.41
C GLU A 140 -12.62 -8.92 3.55
N ARG A 141 -12.92 -9.93 4.36
CA ARG A 141 -13.59 -9.72 5.65
C ARG A 141 -12.61 -8.99 6.58
N PRO A 142 -12.90 -7.77 7.04
CA PRO A 142 -11.96 -7.04 7.90
C PRO A 142 -11.72 -7.78 9.22
N GLN A 143 -10.45 -7.95 9.58
CA GLN A 143 -9.98 -8.54 10.84
C GLN A 143 -8.65 -7.88 11.24
N ARG A 144 -8.08 -8.24 12.40
CA ARG A 144 -6.78 -7.68 12.83
C ARG A 144 -5.73 -7.95 11.75
N GLY A 145 -5.13 -6.90 11.20
CA GLY A 145 -4.13 -6.99 10.13
C GLY A 145 -4.68 -7.15 8.71
N ARG A 146 -6.01 -7.26 8.52
CA ARG A 146 -6.64 -7.31 7.18
C ARG A 146 -7.64 -6.18 7.01
N TYR A 147 -7.36 -5.34 6.02
CA TYR A 147 -8.16 -4.20 5.64
C TYR A 147 -8.58 -4.33 4.18
N ARG A 148 -9.65 -3.62 3.81
CA ARG A 148 -10.10 -3.55 2.41
C ARG A 148 -9.29 -2.57 1.58
N GLU A 149 -8.76 -1.55 2.23
CA GLU A 149 -7.68 -0.73 1.71
C GLU A 149 -6.49 -0.87 2.66
N PHE A 150 -5.35 -1.28 2.14
CA PHE A 150 -4.11 -1.43 2.89
C PHE A 150 -2.94 -0.84 2.11
N GLN A 151 -1.85 -0.51 2.81
CA GLN A 151 -0.64 0.01 2.19
C GLN A 151 0.36 -1.12 2.00
N GLN A 152 1.01 -1.16 0.86
CA GLN A 152 2.19 -2.01 0.64
C GLN A 152 3.41 -1.14 0.36
N PHE A 153 4.56 -1.65 0.76
CA PHE A 153 5.86 -1.27 0.22
C PHE A 153 6.46 -2.53 -0.40
N GLY A 154 6.83 -2.47 -1.67
CA GLY A 154 7.33 -3.62 -2.41
C GLY A 154 8.53 -3.27 -3.28
N VAL A 155 9.23 -4.30 -3.72
CA VAL A 155 10.33 -4.21 -4.67
C VAL A 155 10.14 -5.22 -5.79
N GLU A 156 10.59 -4.89 -6.99
CA GLU A 156 10.65 -5.79 -8.13
C GLU A 156 12.06 -5.73 -8.71
N PHE A 157 12.72 -6.89 -8.84
CA PHE A 157 14.00 -7.02 -9.52
C PHE A 157 13.78 -7.83 -10.80
N VAL A 158 13.61 -7.12 -11.91
CA VAL A 158 13.18 -7.69 -13.20
C VAL A 158 14.36 -7.86 -14.13
N GLY A 159 14.44 -9.01 -14.81
CA GLY A 159 15.40 -9.26 -15.89
C GLY A 159 16.75 -9.84 -15.46
N SER A 160 16.91 -10.22 -14.20
CA SER A 160 18.04 -11.01 -13.74
C SER A 160 17.55 -12.39 -13.30
N THR A 161 18.28 -13.44 -13.64
CA THR A 161 17.93 -14.83 -13.34
C THR A 161 19.00 -15.46 -12.46
N GLY A 162 18.57 -16.30 -11.51
CA GLY A 162 19.44 -17.08 -10.65
C GLY A 162 19.36 -16.70 -9.17
N PRO A 163 19.78 -17.61 -8.27
CA PRO A 163 19.53 -17.53 -6.83
C PRO A 163 20.22 -16.35 -6.13
N SER A 164 21.20 -15.71 -6.78
CA SER A 164 21.83 -14.50 -6.27
C SER A 164 20.84 -13.33 -6.18
N VAL A 165 19.88 -13.27 -7.10
CA VAL A 165 18.83 -12.24 -7.10
C VAL A 165 17.92 -12.41 -5.89
N ASP A 166 17.44 -13.63 -5.66
CA ASP A 166 16.62 -14.01 -4.50
C ASP A 166 17.36 -13.71 -3.20
N THR A 167 18.64 -14.09 -3.12
CA THR A 167 19.48 -13.84 -1.95
C THR A 167 19.66 -12.34 -1.69
N GLU A 168 19.82 -11.54 -2.74
CA GLU A 168 19.94 -10.08 -2.61
C GLU A 168 18.65 -9.47 -2.05
N VAL A 169 17.48 -9.86 -2.57
CA VAL A 169 16.18 -9.37 -2.10
C VAL A 169 15.90 -9.81 -0.66
N ILE A 170 16.25 -11.05 -0.29
CA ILE A 170 16.13 -11.56 1.09
C ILE A 170 17.05 -10.79 2.04
N ALA A 171 18.31 -10.56 1.65
CA ALA A 171 19.25 -9.79 2.46
C ALA A 171 18.78 -8.35 2.65
N MET A 172 18.30 -7.70 1.58
CA MET A 172 17.71 -6.36 1.64
C MET A 172 16.52 -6.30 2.60
N ALA A 173 15.60 -7.27 2.52
CA ALA A 173 14.45 -7.34 3.41
C ALA A 173 14.88 -7.54 4.88
N ALA A 174 15.90 -8.36 5.11
CA ALA A 174 16.47 -8.56 6.44
C ALA A 174 17.10 -7.28 7.01
N ASP A 175 17.81 -6.51 6.20
CA ASP A 175 18.39 -5.21 6.57
C ASP A 175 17.32 -4.15 6.83
N ALA A 176 16.23 -4.17 6.05
CA ALA A 176 15.10 -3.27 6.25
C ALA A 176 14.40 -3.55 7.58
N LEU A 177 14.19 -4.82 7.93
CA LEU A 177 13.63 -5.23 9.22
C LEU A 177 14.56 -4.92 10.40
N ASP A 178 15.89 -4.99 10.18
CA ASP A 178 16.89 -4.63 11.18
C ASP A 178 16.88 -3.13 11.45
N ALA A 179 16.85 -2.32 10.39
CA ALA A 179 16.76 -0.86 10.47
C ALA A 179 15.47 -0.38 11.15
N LEU A 180 14.37 -1.14 11.00
CA LEU A 180 13.11 -0.91 11.73
C LEU A 180 13.13 -1.44 13.18
N GLY A 181 14.18 -2.15 13.60
CA GLY A 181 14.33 -2.69 14.95
C GLY A 181 13.42 -3.89 15.25
N ILE A 182 12.85 -4.54 14.25
CA ILE A 182 11.87 -5.63 14.41
C ILE A 182 12.34 -6.98 13.89
N LYS A 183 13.54 -7.08 13.32
CA LYS A 183 14.10 -8.34 12.79
C LYS A 183 14.01 -9.51 13.77
N HIS A 184 14.28 -9.28 15.06
CA HIS A 184 14.19 -10.28 16.12
C HIS A 184 12.77 -10.83 16.38
N LYS A 185 11.73 -10.23 15.80
CA LYS A 185 10.33 -10.65 15.91
C LYS A 185 9.82 -11.37 14.66
N VAL A 186 10.67 -11.54 13.65
CA VAL A 186 10.29 -12.09 12.33
C VAL A 186 11.08 -13.37 12.09
N VAL A 187 10.42 -14.36 11.48
CA VAL A 187 11.02 -15.62 11.04
C VAL A 187 10.98 -15.65 9.51
N LEU A 188 12.10 -16.03 8.88
CA LEU A 188 12.16 -16.27 7.44
C LEU A 188 11.76 -17.71 7.15
N GLU A 189 10.69 -17.88 6.37
CA GLU A 189 10.26 -19.17 5.83
C GLU A 189 10.60 -19.22 4.33
N LEU A 190 11.31 -20.27 3.92
CA LEU A 190 11.74 -20.47 2.52
C LEU A 190 11.17 -21.78 1.99
N ASN A 191 10.68 -21.74 0.75
CA ASN A 191 10.22 -22.91 0.00
C ASN A 191 10.46 -22.68 -1.49
N SER A 192 10.52 -23.75 -2.28
CA SER A 192 10.47 -23.69 -3.75
C SER A 192 9.29 -24.51 -4.25
N LEU A 193 8.49 -23.93 -5.14
CA LEU A 193 7.38 -24.64 -5.79
C LEU A 193 7.85 -25.53 -6.96
N GLY A 194 9.12 -25.41 -7.37
CA GLY A 194 9.66 -26.03 -8.57
C GLY A 194 9.10 -25.43 -9.86
N ASP A 195 9.46 -26.05 -10.99
CA ASP A 195 8.97 -25.64 -12.31
C ASP A 195 7.70 -26.43 -12.67
N GLY A 196 6.77 -25.77 -13.38
CA GLY A 196 5.52 -26.37 -13.85
C GLY A 196 5.67 -27.32 -15.05
N GLU A 197 6.89 -27.57 -15.51
CA GLU A 197 7.17 -28.50 -16.60
C GLU A 197 7.37 -29.94 -16.08
N ARG A 198 6.28 -30.71 -16.15
CA ARG A 198 6.30 -32.14 -16.44
C ARG A 198 5.18 -32.49 -17.41
#